data_AF-A0A6B3AJR6-F1
#
_entry.id   AF-A0A6B3AJR6-F1
#
_cell.length_a   1.000
_cell.length_b   1.000
_cell.length_c   1.000
_cell.angle_alpha   90.00
_cell.angle_beta   90.00
_cell.angle_gamma   90.00
#
_symmetry.space_group_name_H-M   'P 1'
#
loop_
_entity.id
_entity.type
_entity.pdbx_description
1 polymer ?
#
loop_
_entity_poly.entity_id
_entity_poly.type
_entity_poly.pdbx_seq_one_letter_code
_entity_poly.pdbx_strand_id
1 'polypeptide(L)'
;MVAAIAGTGLVYSGSTASAATCYGGAIDYSKPKSVGTLPQAGHYYATTSRCGDINLRSSTNRYVKVCFYKYVPSKGSFTLNYCQSDYTLTTAGKWTVIATNVKDNTPFHYRFRSSARSTGQTAH
;
A
#
# COMPACT_ATOMS: atom_id res chain seq x y z
N MET A 1 -34.79 -39.75 -14.82
CA MET A 1 -33.81 -38.94 -15.55
C MET A 1 -33.34 -37.84 -14.61
N VAL A 2 -32.08 -37.88 -14.20
CA VAL A 2 -31.49 -36.89 -13.30
C VAL A 2 -30.91 -35.78 -14.16
N ALA A 3 -31.36 -34.55 -13.98
CA ALA A 3 -30.75 -33.37 -14.61
C ALA A 3 -30.10 -32.54 -13.51
N ALA A 4 -28.77 -32.66 -13.40
CA ALA A 4 -27.94 -31.82 -12.57
C ALA A 4 -27.67 -30.51 -13.33
N ILE A 5 -28.05 -29.38 -12.73
CA ILE A 5 -27.70 -28.04 -13.24
C ILE A 5 -26.38 -27.67 -12.58
N ALA A 6 -25.31 -27.68 -13.39
CA ALA A 6 -23.97 -27.31 -12.97
C ALA A 6 -23.93 -25.82 -12.59
N GLY A 7 -23.47 -25.53 -11.38
CA GLY A 7 -23.24 -24.16 -10.91
C GLY A 7 -22.14 -23.49 -11.72
N THR A 8 -22.47 -22.38 -12.37
CA THR A 8 -21.50 -21.46 -12.96
C THR A 8 -20.73 -20.78 -11.84
N GLY A 9 -19.54 -21.31 -11.54
CA GLY A 9 -18.55 -20.60 -10.73
C GLY A 9 -18.11 -19.34 -11.46
N LEU A 10 -18.36 -18.17 -10.86
CA LEU A 10 -17.71 -16.93 -11.25
C LEU A 10 -16.21 -17.07 -10.97
N VAL A 11 -15.43 -17.43 -11.99
CA VAL A 11 -13.98 -17.28 -11.98
C VAL A 11 -13.68 -15.78 -11.94
N TYR A 12 -13.41 -15.26 -10.75
CA TYR A 12 -12.87 -13.91 -10.58
C TYR A 12 -11.44 -13.90 -11.14
N SER A 13 -11.31 -13.68 -12.45
CA SER A 13 -10.04 -13.41 -13.11
C SER A 13 -9.63 -11.96 -12.86
N GLY A 14 -9.41 -11.59 -11.60
CA GLY A 14 -8.93 -10.26 -11.23
C GLY A 14 -7.59 -10.37 -10.53
N SER A 15 -6.47 -10.59 -11.24
CA SER A 15 -5.16 -10.60 -10.55
C SER A 15 -3.92 -10.27 -11.38
N THR A 16 -3.86 -10.52 -12.70
CA THR A 16 -2.62 -10.27 -13.47
C THR A 16 -2.62 -8.92 -14.19
N ALA A 17 -3.71 -8.57 -14.87
CA ALA A 17 -3.83 -7.28 -15.58
C ALA A 17 -3.79 -6.09 -14.61
N SER A 18 -4.51 -6.19 -13.47
CA SER A 18 -4.52 -5.15 -12.43
C SER A 18 -3.17 -5.01 -11.73
N ALA A 19 -2.42 -6.11 -11.54
CA ALA A 19 -1.07 -6.06 -10.99
C ALA A 19 -0.06 -5.45 -12.00
N ALA A 20 -0.22 -5.74 -13.30
CA ALA A 20 0.61 -5.16 -14.35
C ALA A 20 0.41 -3.64 -14.46
N THR A 21 -0.83 -3.14 -14.40
CA THR A 21 -1.12 -1.70 -14.36
C THR A 21 -0.68 -1.06 -13.05
N CYS A 22 -0.80 -1.78 -11.94
CA CYS A 22 -0.41 -1.29 -10.62
C CYS A 22 1.12 -1.11 -10.52
N TYR A 23 1.89 -2.17 -10.77
CA TYR A 23 3.35 -2.12 -10.63
C TYR A 23 4.04 -1.40 -11.79
N GLY A 24 3.41 -1.29 -12.96
CA GLY A 24 3.91 -0.48 -14.07
C GLY A 24 3.96 1.01 -13.77
N GLY A 25 3.16 1.50 -12.82
CA GLY A 25 3.16 2.88 -12.33
C GLY A 25 3.97 3.08 -11.05
N ALA A 26 4.79 2.11 -10.64
CA ALA A 26 5.55 2.18 -9.41
C ALA A 26 6.53 3.35 -9.41
N ILE A 27 6.69 3.98 -8.24
CA ILE A 27 7.66 5.05 -8.02
C ILE A 27 8.71 4.60 -7.02
N ASP A 28 9.93 5.08 -7.21
CA ASP A 28 11.02 4.82 -6.26
C ASP A 28 10.81 5.62 -4.98
N TYR A 29 11.22 5.03 -3.85
CA TYR A 29 11.27 5.70 -2.57
C TYR A 29 12.67 5.60 -1.95
N SER A 30 13.00 6.61 -1.16
CA SER A 30 14.18 6.62 -0.30
C SER A 30 13.82 7.11 1.09
N LYS A 31 13.92 6.24 2.09
CA LYS A 31 13.79 6.56 3.51
C LYS A 31 15.18 6.72 4.12
N PRO A 32 15.58 7.93 4.54
CA PRO A 32 16.85 8.14 5.24
C PRO A 32 16.94 7.35 6.56
N LYS A 33 18.15 7.28 7.11
CA LYS A 33 18.36 6.81 8.50
C LYS A 33 17.69 7.81 9.46
N SER A 34 17.24 7.33 10.62
CA SER A 34 16.56 8.12 11.66
C SER A 34 15.15 8.60 11.29
N VAL A 35 14.68 8.34 10.07
CA VAL A 35 13.29 8.59 9.64
C VAL A 35 12.50 7.30 9.74
N GLY A 36 11.33 7.33 10.40
CA GLY A 36 10.46 6.18 10.60
C GLY A 36 9.25 6.09 9.67
N THR A 37 8.97 7.13 8.88
CA THR A 37 7.79 7.19 8.00
C THR A 37 8.15 7.50 6.56
N LEU A 38 7.26 7.12 5.63
CA LEU A 38 7.29 7.56 4.24
C LEU A 38 5.88 7.93 3.75
N PRO A 39 5.73 9.02 2.98
CA PRO A 39 6.77 10.02 2.74
C PRO A 39 7.11 10.75 4.05
N GLN A 40 8.09 11.66 4.01
CA GLN A 40 8.49 12.42 5.20
C GLN A 40 7.30 13.25 5.73
N ALA A 41 7.30 13.52 7.04
CA ALA A 41 6.27 14.33 7.69
C ALA A 41 5.99 15.64 6.92
N GLY A 42 4.71 15.97 6.75
CA GLY A 42 4.25 17.10 5.93
C GLY A 42 3.85 16.74 4.50
N HIS A 43 4.31 15.60 3.98
CA HIS A 43 3.89 15.07 2.68
C HIS A 43 3.00 13.84 2.87
N TYR A 44 2.24 13.43 1.85
CA TYR A 44 1.40 12.23 1.89
C TYR A 44 1.46 11.51 0.55
N TYR A 45 1.49 10.18 0.57
CA TYR A 45 1.07 9.42 -0.60
C TYR A 45 -0.45 9.42 -0.66
N ALA A 46 -0.99 9.22 -1.86
CA ALA A 46 -2.40 9.03 -2.08
C ALA A 46 -2.58 7.85 -3.03
N THR A 47 -3.49 6.95 -2.68
CA THR A 47 -3.86 5.84 -3.57
C THR A 47 -4.49 6.36 -4.85
N THR A 48 -4.40 5.58 -5.91
CA THR A 48 -4.94 5.90 -7.24
C THR A 48 -5.75 4.73 -7.78
N SER A 49 -6.57 4.98 -8.80
CA SER A 49 -7.33 3.94 -9.50
C SER A 49 -6.47 2.86 -10.16
N ARG A 50 -5.14 3.04 -10.19
CA ARG A 50 -4.18 2.07 -10.76
C ARG A 50 -3.97 0.86 -9.85
N CYS A 51 -4.06 1.07 -8.54
CA CYS A 51 -3.87 0.03 -7.53
C CYS A 51 -5.00 0.14 -6.50
N GLY A 52 -5.88 -0.85 -6.44
CA GLY A 52 -6.81 -0.98 -5.31
C GLY A 52 -6.12 -1.30 -3.98
N ASP A 53 -4.80 -1.49 -3.99
CA ASP A 53 -3.98 -1.93 -2.86
C ASP A 53 -2.74 -1.04 -2.70
N ILE A 54 -2.24 -0.94 -1.46
CA ILE A 54 -0.97 -0.26 -1.15
C ILE A 54 0.14 -1.31 -1.12
N ASN A 55 1.06 -1.22 -2.08
CA ASN A 55 2.11 -2.20 -2.30
C ASN A 55 3.50 -1.60 -2.05
N LEU A 56 4.40 -2.40 -1.49
CA LEU A 56 5.78 -2.01 -1.24
C LEU A 56 6.75 -3.10 -1.66
N ARG A 57 7.80 -2.72 -2.38
CA ARG A 57 8.95 -3.56 -2.72
C ARG A 57 10.18 -2.94 -2.10
N SER A 58 10.57 -3.41 -0.91
CA SER A 58 11.76 -2.94 -0.22
C SER A 58 13.03 -3.62 -0.74
N SER A 59 14.16 -2.90 -0.74
CA SER A 59 15.47 -3.46 -1.16
C SER A 59 16.07 -4.40 -0.10
N THR A 60 15.51 -4.38 1.11
CA THR A 60 15.96 -5.15 2.28
C THR A 60 14.73 -5.49 3.11
N ASN A 61 14.76 -6.56 3.91
CA ASN A 61 13.61 -6.92 4.75
C ASN A 61 13.19 -5.79 5.69
N ARG A 62 11.90 -5.43 5.70
CA ARG A 62 11.36 -4.38 6.57
C ARG A 62 9.99 -4.74 7.09
N TYR A 63 9.77 -4.51 8.38
CA TYR A 63 8.44 -4.48 8.97
C TYR A 63 7.81 -3.11 8.75
N VAL A 64 6.71 -3.08 8.00
CA VAL A 64 6.04 -1.85 7.58
C VAL A 64 4.54 -1.97 7.83
N LYS A 65 3.92 -0.87 8.22
CA LYS A 65 2.47 -0.74 8.30
C LYS A 65 2.00 0.57 7.68
N VAL A 66 0.72 0.68 7.38
CA VAL A 66 0.12 1.90 6.83
C VAL A 66 -0.64 2.66 7.92
N CYS A 67 -0.44 3.98 7.92
CA CYS A 67 -1.22 4.94 8.69
C CYS A 67 -2.01 5.81 7.72
N PHE A 68 -3.34 5.79 7.84
CA PHE A 68 -4.25 6.54 7.00
C PHE A 68 -4.56 7.89 7.63
N TYR A 69 -4.64 8.90 6.78
CA TYR A 69 -4.91 10.28 7.17
C TYR A 69 -6.24 10.73 6.58
N LYS A 70 -6.74 11.85 7.08
CA LYS A 70 -7.89 12.55 6.49
C LYS A 70 -7.62 14.03 6.48
N TYR A 71 -7.99 14.70 5.40
CA TYR A 71 -7.94 16.16 5.36
C TYR A 71 -9.01 16.73 6.28
N VAL A 72 -8.63 17.67 7.13
CA VAL A 72 -9.54 18.37 8.04
C VAL A 72 -9.58 19.84 7.60
N PRO A 73 -10.64 20.28 6.89
CA PRO A 73 -10.72 21.63 6.31
C PRO A 73 -10.55 22.74 7.34
N SER A 74 -11.15 22.59 8.53
CA SER A 74 -11.06 23.56 9.62
C SER A 74 -9.64 23.75 10.17
N LYS A 75 -8.74 22.78 9.92
CA LYS A 75 -7.32 22.85 10.31
C LYS A 75 -6.39 23.11 9.12
N GLY A 76 -6.92 23.20 7.91
CA GLY A 76 -6.13 23.30 6.68
C GLY A 76 -5.09 22.19 6.51
N SER A 77 -5.28 21.02 7.12
CA SER A 77 -4.23 20.01 7.25
C SER A 77 -4.77 18.58 7.35
N PHE A 78 -3.93 17.61 6.97
CA PHE A 78 -4.19 16.20 7.16
C PHE A 78 -3.96 15.79 8.62
N THR A 79 -4.93 15.10 9.20
CA THR A 79 -4.85 14.54 10.55
C THR A 79 -4.82 13.02 10.47
N LEU A 80 -4.05 12.38 11.35
CA LEU A 80 -4.04 10.91 11.47
C LEU A 80 -5.46 10.42 11.76
N ASN A 81 -5.95 9.49 10.94
CA ASN A 81 -7.24 8.84 11.15
C ASN A 81 -7.05 7.55 11.97
N TYR A 82 -6.26 6.62 11.45
CA TYR A 82 -5.85 5.40 12.15
C TYR A 82 -4.60 4.80 11.51
N CYS A 83 -3.94 3.89 12.22
CA CYS A 83 -2.92 3.02 11.65
C CYS A 83 -3.38 1.57 11.72
N GLN A 84 -2.90 0.73 10.81
CA GLN A 84 -2.97 -0.72 10.99
C GLN A 84 -2.37 -1.11 12.35
N SER A 85 -2.96 -2.13 12.97
CA SER A 85 -2.50 -2.69 14.26
C SER A 85 -1.09 -3.25 14.11
N ASP A 86 -0.93 -4.12 13.11
CA ASP A 86 0.24 -4.96 12.95
C ASP A 86 1.18 -4.44 11.86
N TYR A 87 2.42 -4.94 11.90
CA TYR A 87 3.40 -4.71 10.85
C TYR A 87 3.46 -5.91 9.91
N THR A 88 3.46 -5.63 8.61
CA THR A 88 3.70 -6.63 7.57
C THR A 88 5.19 -6.71 7.27
N LEU A 89 5.73 -7.93 7.19
CA LEU A 89 7.10 -8.14 6.72
C LEU A 89 7.15 -8.02 5.19
N THR A 90 7.86 -7.01 4.71
CA THR A 90 8.29 -6.94 3.31
C THR A 90 9.59 -7.69 3.15
N THR A 91 9.67 -8.57 2.14
CA THR A 91 10.89 -9.30 1.82
C THR A 91 11.67 -8.56 0.73
N ALA A 92 13.00 -8.52 0.87
CA ALA A 92 13.90 -7.86 -0.07
C ALA A 92 13.59 -8.24 -1.54
N GLY A 93 13.39 -7.24 -2.38
CA GLY A 93 13.17 -7.39 -3.81
C GLY A 93 11.80 -7.95 -4.20
N LYS A 94 10.88 -8.19 -3.27
CA LYS A 94 9.54 -8.74 -3.54
C LYS A 94 8.45 -7.71 -3.30
N TRP A 95 7.50 -7.62 -4.23
CA TRP A 95 6.26 -6.89 -4.01
C TRP A 95 5.48 -7.52 -2.86
N THR A 96 5.05 -6.69 -1.91
CA THR A 96 4.27 -7.10 -0.75
C THR A 96 3.06 -6.17 -0.65
N VAL A 97 1.86 -6.74 -0.59
CA VAL A 97 0.63 -6.00 -0.27
C VAL A 97 0.66 -5.64 1.21
N ILE A 98 0.62 -4.35 1.54
CA ILE A 98 0.63 -3.87 2.93
C ILE A 98 -0.79 -3.58 3.40
N ALA A 99 -1.62 -3.01 2.53
CA ALA A 99 -3.06 -2.82 2.75
C ALA A 99 -3.81 -3.11 1.45
N THR A 100 -5.00 -3.71 1.56
CA THR A 100 -5.82 -4.10 0.41
C THR A 100 -7.14 -3.36 0.37
N ASN A 101 -7.74 -3.24 -0.82
CA ASN A 101 -9.05 -2.64 -1.06
C ASN A 101 -9.18 -1.21 -0.49
N VAL A 102 -8.16 -0.40 -0.73
CA VAL A 102 -8.10 1.00 -0.31
C VAL A 102 -8.74 1.86 -1.40
N LYS A 103 -9.67 2.74 -1.01
CA LYS A 103 -10.32 3.67 -1.94
C LYS A 103 -9.31 4.62 -2.57
N ASP A 104 -9.56 5.06 -3.79
CA ASP A 104 -8.78 6.10 -4.45
C ASP A 104 -8.70 7.38 -3.62
N ASN A 105 -7.61 8.14 -3.81
CA ASN A 105 -7.33 9.41 -3.14
C ASN A 105 -7.29 9.30 -1.60
N THR A 106 -7.05 8.10 -1.06
CA THR A 106 -6.88 7.92 0.38
C THR A 106 -5.45 8.32 0.75
N PRO A 107 -5.25 9.37 1.57
CA PRO A 107 -3.93 9.82 1.94
C PRO A 107 -3.33 8.92 3.03
N PHE A 108 -2.06 8.59 2.91
CA PHE A 108 -1.42 7.66 3.84
C PHE A 108 0.09 7.85 3.97
N HIS A 109 0.62 7.31 5.07
CA HIS A 109 2.04 7.10 5.31
C HIS A 109 2.32 5.61 5.52
N TYR A 110 3.45 5.14 5.01
CA TYR A 110 4.12 3.98 5.57
C TYR A 110 4.79 4.34 6.89
N ARG A 111 4.70 3.45 7.87
CA ARG A 111 5.46 3.49 9.11
C ARG A 111 6.32 2.25 9.21
N PHE A 112 7.63 2.45 9.30
CA PHE A 112 8.63 1.41 9.42
C PHE A 112 8.87 1.15 10.90
N ARG A 113 8.95 -0.13 11.29
CA ARG A 113 9.26 -0.51 12.68
C ARG A 113 10.67 -0.09 13.10
N SER A 114 11.57 0.06 12.12
CA SER A 114 12.96 0.47 12.33
C SER A 114 13.24 1.81 11.64
N SER A 115 14.10 2.62 12.27
CA SER A 115 14.61 3.87 11.71
C SER A 115 15.81 3.67 10.75
N ALA A 116 16.24 2.43 10.52
CA ALA A 116 17.31 2.11 9.56
C ALA A 116 16.94 2.57 8.15
N ARG A 117 17.91 3.02 7.35
CA ARG A 117 17.71 3.44 5.95
C ARG A 117 16.95 2.36 5.17
N SER A 118 16.03 2.76 4.30
CA SER A 118 15.30 1.84 3.41
C SER A 118 15.12 2.48 2.05
N THR A 119 15.30 1.70 0.98
CA THR A 119 15.04 2.11 -0.40
C THR A 119 14.20 1.05 -1.08
N GLY A 120 13.55 1.40 -2.18
CA GLY A 120 12.76 0.44 -2.96
C GLY A 120 11.74 1.15 -3.81
N GLN A 121 10.64 0.46 -4.09
CA GLN A 121 9.55 0.96 -4.93
C GLN A 121 8.21 0.83 -4.21
N THR A 122 7.30 1.74 -4.50
CA THR A 122 5.91 1.72 -4.01
C THR A 122 4.95 1.88 -5.18
N ALA A 123 3.79 1.22 -5.07
CA ALA A 123 2.69 1.33 -6.02
C ALA A 123 1.38 1.37 -5.23
N HIS A 124 0.53 2.34 -5.54
CA HIS A 124 -0.67 2.67 -4.77
C HIS A 124 -1.69 3.46 -5.59
#